data_AF-A0A957F1D6-F1
#
_entry.id   AF-A0A957F1D6-F1
#
_cell.length_a   1.000
_cell.length_b   1.000
_cell.length_c   1.000
_cell.angle_alpha   90.00
_cell.angle_beta   90.00
_cell.angle_gamma   90.00
#
_symmetry.space_group_name_H-M   'P 1'
#
loop_
_entity.id
_entity.type
_entity.pdbx_description
1 polymer ?
#
loop_
_entity_poly.entity_id
_entity_poly.type
_entity_poly.pdbx_seq_one_letter_code
_entity_poly.pdbx_strand_id
1 'polypeptide(L)'
;MTKISHIIEDQVLQTPRAGALHTSFQYLSRVLPQQQRYARIASTAGGLWLYFEPDVPAGQAAPLLQHPQVQVIDTGGTPLRDYWFVVAYGEGLSMTLLAHEVPALTGHGRFYEG
;
A
#
# COMPACT_ATOMS: atom_id res chain seq x y z
N MET A 1 10.43 8.97 -0.35
CA MET A 1 9.37 8.32 0.43
C MET A 1 9.28 6.81 0.19
N THR A 2 9.46 6.31 -1.04
CA THR A 2 9.45 4.85 -1.35
C THR A 2 10.49 4.03 -0.58
N LYS A 3 11.60 4.64 -0.16
CA LYS A 3 12.57 3.98 0.73
C LYS A 3 11.99 3.71 2.12
N ILE A 4 11.19 4.62 2.67
CA ILE A 4 10.60 4.48 4.01
C ILE A 4 9.47 3.45 3.99
N SER A 5 8.62 3.48 2.96
CA SER A 5 7.58 2.44 2.80
C SER A 5 8.19 1.05 2.69
N HIS A 6 9.26 0.90 1.89
CA HIS A 6 9.97 -0.37 1.77
C HIS A 6 10.58 -0.84 3.08
N ILE A 7 11.08 0.06 3.95
CA ILE A 7 11.57 -0.32 5.28
C ILE A 7 10.44 -0.93 6.13
N ILE A 8 9.25 -0.32 6.15
CA ILE A 8 8.10 -0.84 6.90
C ILE A 8 7.66 -2.21 6.34
N GLU A 9 7.55 -2.30 5.02
CA GLU A 9 7.18 -3.53 4.32
C GLU A 9 8.21 -4.65 4.51
N ASP A 10 9.51 -4.34 4.49
CA ASP A 10 10.59 -5.30 4.74
C ASP A 10 10.54 -5.79 6.20
N GLN A 11 10.21 -4.91 7.15
CA GLN A 11 10.01 -5.30 8.54
C GLN A 11 8.83 -6.27 8.71
N VAL A 12 7.73 -6.07 7.96
CA VAL A 12 6.60 -7.02 7.92
C VAL A 12 7.07 -8.39 7.41
N LEU A 13 7.88 -8.42 6.34
CA LEU A 13 8.39 -9.66 5.77
C LEU A 13 9.35 -10.41 6.72
N GLN A 14 10.03 -9.69 7.62
CA GLN A 14 10.97 -10.26 8.58
C GLN A 14 10.34 -10.62 9.93
N THR A 15 9.10 -10.21 10.18
CA THR A 15 8.42 -10.42 11.47
C THR A 15 7.46 -11.61 11.36
N PRO A 16 7.74 -12.75 12.01
CA PRO A 16 6.80 -13.87 12.06
C PRO A 16 5.48 -13.42 12.69
N ARG A 17 4.35 -13.71 12.04
CA ARG A 17 3.01 -13.28 12.49
C ARG A 17 2.85 -11.75 12.60
N ALA A 18 3.45 -11.00 11.68
CA ALA A 18 3.11 -9.59 11.51
C ALA A 18 1.57 -9.46 11.44
N GLY A 19 0.97 -8.66 12.33
CA GLY A 19 -0.48 -8.69 12.57
C GLY A 19 -1.28 -8.29 11.34
N ALA A 20 -1.20 -7.02 10.96
CA ALA A 20 -1.89 -6.46 9.81
C ALA A 20 -1.03 -5.39 9.13
N LEU A 21 -1.16 -5.30 7.81
CA LEU A 21 -0.63 -4.20 7.02
C LEU A 21 -1.77 -3.48 6.30
N HIS A 22 -1.85 -2.16 6.48
CA HIS A 22 -2.69 -1.28 5.69
C HIS A 22 -1.79 -0.45 4.79
N THR A 23 -2.09 -0.41 3.50
CA THR A 23 -1.27 0.32 2.54
C THR A 23 -2.15 0.98 1.48
N SER A 24 -1.86 2.23 1.15
CA SER A 24 -2.57 2.92 0.08
C SER A 24 -1.71 3.15 -1.15
N PHE A 25 -2.41 3.17 -2.28
CA PHE A 25 -1.96 3.69 -3.55
C PHE A 25 -3.03 4.68 -4.02
N GLN A 26 -2.64 5.74 -4.72
CA GLN A 26 -3.63 6.66 -5.29
C GLN A 26 -4.53 5.92 -6.29
N TYR A 27 -3.93 5.03 -7.09
CA TYR A 27 -4.58 4.34 -8.20
C TYR A 27 -4.16 2.87 -8.28
N LEU A 28 -5.05 2.01 -8.78
CA LEU A 28 -4.75 0.59 -9.02
C LEU A 28 -3.57 0.39 -9.99
N SER A 29 -3.46 1.21 -11.04
CA SER A 29 -2.32 1.18 -11.96
C SER A 29 -0.96 1.30 -11.26
N ARG A 30 -0.91 1.98 -10.10
CA ARG A 30 0.31 2.14 -9.29
C ARG A 30 0.65 0.89 -8.47
N VAL A 31 -0.31 0.01 -8.26
CA VAL A 31 -0.11 -1.30 -7.60
C VAL A 31 0.57 -2.27 -8.56
N LEU A 32 0.26 -2.22 -9.86
CA LEU A 32 0.69 -3.21 -10.85
C LEU A 32 2.20 -3.50 -10.85
N PRO A 33 3.10 -2.49 -10.80
CA PRO A 33 4.55 -2.74 -10.77
C PRO A 33 5.01 -3.43 -9.47
N GLN A 34 4.20 -3.34 -8.40
CA GLN A 34 4.52 -3.83 -7.06
C GLN A 34 3.75 -5.10 -6.69
N GLN A 35 2.89 -5.61 -7.57
CA GLN A 35 1.94 -6.67 -7.25
C GLN A 35 2.57 -7.92 -6.63
N GLN A 36 3.75 -8.34 -7.13
CA GLN A 36 4.45 -9.51 -6.62
C GLN A 36 4.96 -9.31 -5.20
N ARG A 37 5.41 -8.08 -4.88
CA ARG A 37 5.88 -7.74 -3.55
C ARG A 37 4.72 -7.77 -2.56
N TYR A 38 3.59 -7.17 -2.89
CA TYR A 38 2.42 -7.17 -2.02
C TYR A 38 1.76 -8.54 -1.90
N ALA A 39 1.89 -9.42 -2.90
CA ALA A 39 1.44 -10.80 -2.77
C ALA A 39 2.27 -11.55 -1.70
N ARG A 40 3.60 -11.38 -1.69
CA ARG A 40 4.46 -11.94 -0.64
C ARG A 40 4.15 -11.39 0.75
N ILE A 41 3.90 -10.08 0.82
CA ILE A 41 3.50 -9.43 2.08
C ILE A 41 2.18 -10.01 2.57
N ALA A 42 1.17 -10.15 1.70
CA ALA A 42 -0.12 -10.75 2.05
C ALA A 42 0.01 -12.21 2.52
N SER A 43 0.98 -12.97 2.02
CA SER A 43 1.26 -14.33 2.50
C SER A 43 1.96 -14.37 3.86
N THR A 44 2.58 -13.27 4.29
CA THR A 44 3.37 -13.20 5.54
C THR A 44 2.61 -12.51 6.67
N ALA A 45 1.88 -11.43 6.36
CA ALA A 45 1.05 -10.72 7.30
C ALA A 45 -0.24 -11.50 7.62
N GLY A 46 -0.83 -11.26 8.79
CA GLY A 46 -2.14 -11.76 9.18
C GLY A 46 -3.31 -11.10 8.44
N GLY A 47 -3.03 -10.13 7.58
CA GLY A 47 -3.95 -9.50 6.65
C GLY A 47 -3.32 -8.31 5.93
N LEU A 48 -3.71 -8.08 4.67
CA LEU A 48 -3.32 -6.93 3.86
C LEU A 48 -4.56 -6.15 3.43
N TRP A 49 -4.70 -4.92 3.90
CA TRP A 49 -5.72 -3.98 3.44
C TRP A 49 -5.10 -3.03 2.42
N LEU A 50 -5.59 -3.11 1.18
CA LEU A 50 -5.06 -2.40 0.04
C LEU A 50 -6.08 -1.35 -0.43
N TYR A 51 -5.70 -0.09 -0.30
CA TYR A 51 -6.55 1.07 -0.57
C TYR A 51 -6.15 1.69 -1.91
N PHE A 52 -7.08 1.89 -2.84
CA PHE A 52 -6.83 2.60 -4.10
C PHE A 52 -8.11 3.04 -4.82
N GLU A 53 -7.98 4.01 -5.72
CA GLU A 53 -9.01 4.30 -6.73
C GLU A 53 -8.83 3.36 -7.95
N PRO A 54 -9.89 2.67 -8.39
CA PRO A 54 -9.82 1.77 -9.54
C PRO A 54 -9.79 2.56 -10.86
N ASP A 55 -8.61 2.76 -11.42
CA ASP A 55 -8.39 3.44 -12.70
C ASP A 55 -8.15 2.47 -13.88
N VAL A 56 -7.95 1.19 -13.59
CA VAL A 56 -7.74 0.11 -14.58
C VAL A 56 -8.58 -1.13 -14.21
N PRO A 57 -8.84 -2.05 -15.17
CA PRO A 57 -9.55 -3.29 -14.86
C PRO A 57 -8.85 -4.13 -13.78
N ALA A 58 -9.61 -4.57 -12.77
CA ALA A 58 -9.11 -5.38 -11.65
C ALA A 58 -8.39 -6.67 -12.08
N GLY A 59 -8.75 -7.23 -13.24
CA GLY A 59 -8.08 -8.40 -13.81
C GLY A 59 -6.58 -8.23 -14.05
N GLN A 60 -6.09 -6.99 -14.20
CA GLN A 60 -4.66 -6.73 -14.38
C GLN A 60 -3.83 -6.94 -13.11
N ALA A 61 -4.47 -6.88 -11.94
CA ALA A 61 -3.87 -7.13 -10.63
C ALA A 61 -4.38 -8.43 -9.99
N ALA A 62 -5.03 -9.31 -10.76
CA ALA A 62 -5.71 -10.50 -10.25
C ALA A 62 -4.87 -11.36 -9.29
N PRO A 63 -3.57 -11.64 -9.54
CA PRO A 63 -2.77 -12.45 -8.61
C PRO A 63 -2.70 -11.88 -7.19
N LEU A 64 -2.74 -10.55 -7.05
CA LEU A 64 -2.76 -9.88 -5.76
C LEU A 64 -4.18 -9.75 -5.21
N LEU A 65 -5.12 -9.26 -6.02
CA LEU A 65 -6.47 -8.94 -5.55
C LEU A 65 -7.30 -10.18 -5.20
N GLN A 66 -6.93 -11.35 -5.70
CA GLN A 66 -7.59 -12.63 -5.38
C GLN A 66 -6.91 -13.38 -4.22
N HIS A 67 -5.83 -12.84 -3.66
CA HIS A 67 -5.15 -13.48 -2.55
C HIS A 67 -6.06 -13.46 -1.29
N PRO A 68 -6.21 -14.57 -0.55
CA PRO A 68 -7.22 -14.69 0.51
C PRO A 68 -7.00 -13.75 1.71
N GLN A 69 -5.76 -13.31 1.91
CA GLN A 69 -5.39 -12.34 2.95
C GLN A 69 -5.53 -10.88 2.50
N VAL A 70 -5.95 -10.63 1.26
CA VAL A 70 -6.08 -9.26 0.72
C VAL A 70 -7.52 -8.79 0.82
N GLN A 71 -7.71 -7.63 1.45
CA GLN A 71 -8.95 -6.87 1.42
C GLN A 71 -8.73 -5.59 0.62
N VAL A 72 -9.55 -5.40 -0.42
CA VAL A 72 -9.50 -4.21 -1.27
C VAL A 72 -10.47 -3.17 -0.74
N ILE A 73 -10.01 -1.93 -0.66
CA ILE A 73 -10.82 -0.78 -0.27
C ILE A 73 -10.76 0.25 -1.40
N ASP A 74 -11.91 0.50 -2.01
CA ASP A 74 -12.07 1.54 -3.02
C ASP A 74 -12.05 2.91 -2.34
N THR A 75 -11.09 3.75 -2.74
CA THR A 75 -10.95 5.13 -2.25
C THR A 75 -11.52 6.17 -3.21
N GLY A 76 -12.11 5.76 -4.33
CA GLY A 76 -12.72 6.63 -5.31
C GLY A 76 -13.76 7.57 -4.70
N GLY A 77 -13.69 8.85 -5.06
CA GLY A 77 -14.59 9.87 -4.50
C GLY A 77 -14.36 10.22 -3.02
N THR A 78 -13.30 9.70 -2.40
CA THR A 78 -12.93 10.00 -1.01
C THR A 78 -11.63 10.80 -0.93
N PRO A 79 -11.39 11.58 0.14
CA PRO A 79 -10.11 12.26 0.35
C PRO A 79 -8.92 11.29 0.48
N LEU A 80 -9.15 10.02 0.81
CA LEU A 80 -8.07 9.03 0.99
C LEU A 80 -7.28 8.79 -0.29
N ARG A 81 -7.86 9.07 -1.47
CA ARG A 81 -7.17 8.94 -2.76
C ARG A 81 -5.92 9.83 -2.84
N ASP A 82 -5.87 10.93 -2.10
CA ASP A 82 -4.77 11.89 -2.13
C ASP A 82 -3.67 11.54 -1.12
N TYR A 83 -3.89 10.52 -0.28
CA TYR A 83 -2.94 10.11 0.76
C TYR A 83 -2.22 8.81 0.40
N TRP A 84 -0.92 8.81 0.67
CA TRP A 84 -0.12 7.62 0.75
C TRP A 84 0.16 7.26 2.21
N PHE A 85 -0.27 6.08 2.64
CA PHE A 85 0.05 5.56 3.95
C PHE A 85 0.49 4.10 3.89
N VAL A 86 1.31 3.74 4.88
CA VAL A 86 1.70 2.36 5.17
C VAL A 86 1.67 2.20 6.69
N VAL A 87 0.75 1.38 7.20
CA VAL A 87 0.55 1.15 8.63
C VAL A 87 0.73 -0.34 8.90
N ALA A 88 1.80 -0.68 9.62
CA ALA A 88 2.08 -2.04 10.02
C ALA A 88 1.93 -2.15 11.54
N TYR A 89 1.09 -3.08 12.00
CA TYR A 89 0.91 -3.32 13.43
C TYR A 89 0.77 -4.80 13.76
N GLY A 90 1.27 -5.20 14.93
CA GLY A 90 1.25 -6.57 15.42
C GLY A 90 2.19 -6.75 16.62
N GLU A 91 2.34 -7.98 17.08
CA GLU A 91 3.31 -8.28 18.14
C GLU A 91 4.73 -7.94 17.67
N GLY A 92 5.42 -7.06 18.40
CA GLY A 92 6.76 -6.62 18.04
C GLY A 92 6.86 -5.67 16.84
N LEU A 93 5.72 -5.22 16.27
CA LEU A 93 5.70 -4.32 15.12
C LEU A 93 4.67 -3.19 15.32
N SER A 94 5.13 -1.95 15.28
CA SER A 94 4.27 -0.77 15.24
C SER A 94 4.98 0.33 14.47
N MET A 95 4.63 0.48 13.19
CA MET A 95 5.27 1.43 12.29
C MET A 95 4.22 2.08 11.40
N THR A 96 4.40 3.36 11.12
CA THR A 96 3.46 4.13 10.30
C THR A 96 4.21 5.13 9.44
N LEU A 97 3.81 5.19 8.18
CA LEU A 97 4.09 6.26 7.24
C LEU A 97 2.75 6.84 6.81
N LEU A 98 2.62 8.16 6.84
CA LEU A 98 1.50 8.89 6.28
C LEU A 98 2.08 10.06 5.50
N ALA A 99 1.52 10.30 4.32
CA ALA A 99 1.90 11.41 3.48
C ALA A 99 0.75 11.83 2.58
N HIS A 100 0.67 13.10 2.26
CA HIS A 100 -0.26 13.67 1.29
C HIS A 100 0.48 13.91 -0.03
N GLU A 101 -0.08 13.45 -1.16
CA GLU A 101 0.45 13.74 -2.48
C GLU A 101 0.11 15.19 -2.85
N VAL A 102 1.15 16.01 -3.02
CA VAL A 102 0.99 17.42 -3.35
C VAL A 102 1.46 17.69 -4.77
N PRO A 103 0.87 18.68 -5.47
CA PRO A 103 1.34 19.09 -6.79
C PRO A 103 2.81 19.50 -6.75
N ALA A 104 3.54 19.19 -7.83
CA ALA A 104 4.92 19.61 -7.98
C ALA A 104 5.04 21.14 -8.10
N LEU A 105 5.94 21.75 -7.32
CA LEU A 105 6.14 23.20 -7.34
C LEU A 105 6.79 23.72 -8.65
N THR A 106 7.63 22.91 -9.32
CA THR A 106 8.44 23.38 -10.45
C THR A 106 8.68 22.37 -11.59
N GLY A 107 7.92 21.26 -11.70
CA GLY A 107 8.20 20.30 -12.78
C GLY A 107 7.36 19.02 -12.79
N HIS A 108 7.77 18.06 -13.64
CA HIS A 108 7.18 16.72 -13.74
C HIS A 108 7.63 15.84 -12.56
N GLY A 109 6.70 15.30 -11.78
CA GLY A 109 7.01 14.40 -10.67
C GLY A 109 5.88 14.32 -9.64
N ARG A 110 6.02 13.38 -8.69
CA ARG A 110 5.10 13.25 -7.55
C ARG A 110 5.84 13.69 -6.29
N PHE A 111 5.22 14.58 -5.54
CA PHE A 111 5.74 15.09 -4.28
C PHE A 111 4.84 14.64 -3.16
N TYR A 112 5.44 14.37 -2.01
CA TYR A 112 4.71 13.93 -0.85
C TYR A 112 5.17 14.72 0.36
N GLU A 113 4.21 15.23 1.11
CA GLU A 113 4.40 15.95 2.37
C GLU A 113 3.89 15.06 3.50
N GLY A 114 4.68 14.88 4.55
CA GLY A 114 4.38 14.01 5.69
C GLY A 114 4.66 14.69 7.01
#